data_AF-A0A8J6L4N1-F1
#
_entry.id   AF-A0A8J6L4N1-F1
#
_cell.length_a   1.000
_cell.length_b   1.000
_cell.length_c   1.000
_cell.angle_alpha   90.00
_cell.angle_beta   90.00
_cell.angle_gamma   90.00
#
_symmetry.space_group_name_H-M   'P 1'
#
loop_
_entity.id
_entity.type
_entity.pdbx_description
1 polymer ?
#
loop_
_entity_poly.entity_id
_entity_poly.type
_entity_poly.pdbx_seq_one_letter_code
_entity_poly.pdbx_strand_id
1 'polypeptide(L)'
;MDKEMKTTIREIREGIRAESKVLRKEIAAVREEIRGREEKGQTQKADWVNRMKMIEKKMEQREKKERKNNVIITGIGGLRGNMERGVEEWLEREIEVKMNEKEAFRINKDKMILAKIETWEKKKSIILNKSKLKERKGCILMTI
;
A
#
# COMPACT_ATOMS: atom_id res chain seq x y z
N MET A 1 51.72 -4.82 -61.39
CA MET A 1 51.48 -4.42 -59.99
C MET A 1 52.79 -4.60 -59.25
N ASP A 2 53.38 -3.49 -58.81
CA ASP A 2 54.75 -3.42 -58.29
C ASP A 2 54.93 -4.25 -57.01
N LYS A 3 56.12 -4.82 -56.79
CA LYS A 3 56.41 -5.68 -55.63
C LYS A 3 56.26 -4.92 -54.31
N GLU A 4 56.68 -3.66 -54.30
CA GLU A 4 56.56 -2.78 -53.14
C GLU A 4 55.09 -2.54 -52.76
N MET A 5 54.24 -2.28 -53.75
CA MET A 5 52.81 -2.06 -53.52
C MET A 5 52.12 -3.30 -52.93
N LYS A 6 52.54 -4.51 -53.30
CA LYS A 6 52.02 -5.75 -52.69
C LYS A 6 52.45 -5.93 -51.23
N THR A 7 53.65 -5.48 -50.88
CA THR A 7 54.16 -5.53 -49.50
C THR A 7 53.39 -4.56 -48.61
N THR A 8 53.23 -3.31 -49.03
CA THR A 8 52.46 -2.30 -48.29
C THR A 8 51.00 -2.73 -48.07
N ILE A 9 50.35 -3.30 -49.09
CA ILE A 9 48.98 -3.83 -48.94
C ILE A 9 48.91 -4.97 -47.91
N ARG A 10 49.95 -5.80 -47.82
CA ARG A 10 50.01 -6.90 -46.82
C ARG A 10 50.12 -6.33 -45.41
N GLU A 11 51.02 -5.39 -45.19
CA GLU A 11 51.23 -4.74 -43.88
C GLU A 11 49.96 -4.02 -43.41
N ILE A 12 49.28 -3.27 -44.29
CA ILE A 12 48.00 -2.62 -43.98
C ILE A 12 46.94 -3.67 -43.59
N ARG A 13 46.84 -4.77 -44.32
CA ARG A 13 45.88 -5.85 -43.99
C ARG A 13 46.18 -6.51 -42.65
N GLU A 14 47.45 -6.67 -42.31
CA GLU A 14 47.88 -7.22 -41.02
C GLU A 14 47.58 -6.24 -39.87
N GLY A 15 47.83 -4.95 -40.06
CA GLY A 15 47.45 -3.89 -39.13
C GLY A 15 45.94 -3.87 -38.88
N ILE A 16 45.12 -3.83 -39.93
CA ILE A 16 43.66 -3.87 -39.83
C ILE A 16 43.18 -5.12 -39.09
N ARG A 17 43.80 -6.29 -39.32
CA ARG A 17 43.45 -7.53 -38.62
C ARG A 17 43.80 -7.47 -37.14
N ALA A 18 44.95 -6.90 -36.80
CA ALA A 18 45.38 -6.74 -35.41
C ALA A 18 44.44 -5.79 -34.66
N GLU A 19 44.15 -4.61 -35.23
CA GLU A 19 43.22 -3.64 -34.67
C GLU A 19 41.81 -4.21 -34.53
N SER A 20 41.31 -4.90 -35.57
CA SER A 20 40.00 -5.58 -35.51
C SER A 20 39.93 -6.63 -34.40
N LYS A 21 41.04 -7.32 -34.11
CA LYS A 21 41.11 -8.31 -33.03
C LYS A 21 41.07 -7.64 -31.66
N VAL A 22 41.71 -6.49 -31.49
CA VAL A 22 41.66 -5.69 -30.26
C VAL A 22 40.25 -5.16 -30.03
N LEU A 23 39.65 -4.50 -31.05
CA LEU A 23 38.29 -3.96 -30.97
C LEU A 23 37.26 -5.04 -30.65
N ARG A 24 37.37 -6.25 -31.21
CA ARG A 24 36.47 -7.36 -30.86
C ARG A 24 36.57 -7.77 -29.40
N LYS A 25 37.77 -7.75 -28.81
CA LYS A 25 37.97 -8.05 -27.39
C LYS A 25 37.39 -6.96 -26.50
N GLU A 26 37.62 -5.70 -26.85
CA GLU A 26 37.06 -4.55 -26.12
C GLU A 26 35.53 -4.54 -26.16
N ILE A 27 34.94 -4.76 -27.34
CA ILE A 27 33.48 -4.90 -27.49
C ILE A 27 32.94 -6.05 -26.63
N ALA A 28 33.64 -7.19 -26.59
CA ALA A 28 33.22 -8.32 -25.77
C ALA A 28 33.28 -7.97 -24.27
N ALA A 29 34.34 -7.30 -23.81
CA ALA A 29 34.48 -6.87 -22.42
C ALA A 29 33.36 -5.88 -22.03
N VAL A 30 33.10 -4.87 -22.86
CA VAL A 30 32.03 -3.90 -22.63
C VAL A 30 30.65 -4.57 -22.59
N ARG A 31 30.40 -5.54 -23.47
CA ARG A 31 29.13 -6.30 -23.47
C ARG A 31 28.93 -7.08 -22.18
N GLU A 32 29.96 -7.75 -21.68
CA GLU A 32 29.88 -8.48 -20.41
C GLU A 32 29.68 -7.53 -19.22
N GLU A 33 30.32 -6.36 -19.22
CA GLU A 33 30.08 -5.34 -18.19
C GLU A 33 28.63 -4.82 -18.21
N ILE A 34 28.08 -4.53 -19.40
CA ILE A 34 26.68 -4.12 -19.55
C ILE A 34 25.77 -5.22 -19.01
N ARG A 35 26.00 -6.48 -19.41
CA ARG A 35 25.20 -7.62 -18.95
C ARG A 35 25.24 -7.75 -17.43
N GLY A 36 26.42 -7.66 -16.83
CA GLY A 36 26.57 -7.72 -15.37
C GLY A 36 25.88 -6.57 -14.64
N ARG A 37 25.86 -5.36 -15.22
CA ARG A 37 25.10 -4.22 -14.66
C ARG A 37 23.60 -4.41 -14.80
N GLU A 38 23.13 -4.93 -15.92
CA GLU A 38 21.70 -5.22 -16.14
C GLU A 38 21.19 -6.29 -15.17
N GLU A 39 21.93 -7.39 -14.99
CA GLU A 39 21.60 -8.46 -14.04
C GLU A 39 21.53 -7.91 -12.59
N LYS A 40 22.52 -7.09 -12.19
CA LYS A 40 22.50 -6.40 -10.89
C LYS A 40 21.32 -5.43 -10.76
N GLY A 41 21.00 -4.69 -11.82
CA GLY A 41 19.87 -3.77 -11.84
C GLY A 41 18.53 -4.51 -11.72
N GLN A 42 18.37 -5.65 -12.40
CA GLN A 42 17.17 -6.47 -12.33
C GLN A 42 16.96 -7.08 -10.95
N THR A 43 18.03 -7.64 -10.35
CA THR A 43 17.98 -8.20 -8.99
C THR A 43 17.64 -7.13 -7.95
N GLN A 44 18.29 -5.97 -8.00
CA GLN A 44 17.96 -4.84 -7.12
C GLN A 44 16.52 -4.36 -7.32
N LYS A 45 16.04 -4.26 -8.56
CA LYS A 45 14.66 -3.87 -8.85
C LYS A 45 13.66 -4.87 -8.27
N ALA A 46 13.92 -6.18 -8.40
CA ALA A 46 13.08 -7.22 -7.81
C ALA A 46 13.03 -7.11 -6.28
N ASP A 47 14.17 -6.87 -5.63
CA ASP A 47 14.25 -6.66 -4.18
C ASP A 47 13.45 -5.44 -3.72
N TRP A 48 13.55 -4.31 -4.43
CA TRP A 48 12.77 -3.12 -4.13
C TRP A 48 11.27 -3.35 -4.27
N VAL A 49 10.84 -4.02 -5.35
CA VAL A 49 9.43 -4.38 -5.55
C VAL A 49 8.92 -5.26 -4.41
N ASN A 50 9.71 -6.26 -3.98
CA ASN A 50 9.34 -7.12 -2.86
C ASN A 50 9.25 -6.36 -1.53
N ARG A 51 10.18 -5.42 -1.28
CA ARG A 51 10.13 -4.54 -0.10
C ARG A 51 8.90 -3.65 -0.11
N MET A 52 8.55 -3.05 -1.25
CA MET A 52 7.34 -2.23 -1.39
C MET A 52 6.09 -3.05 -1.06
N LYS A 53 5.95 -4.25 -1.66
CA LYS A 53 4.82 -5.15 -1.36
C LYS A 53 4.72 -5.51 0.12
N MET A 54 5.85 -5.74 0.79
CA MET A 54 5.87 -6.00 2.24
C MET A 54 5.40 -4.79 3.05
N ILE A 55 5.83 -3.59 2.67
CA ILE A 55 5.43 -2.34 3.35
C ILE A 55 3.93 -2.09 3.13
N GLU A 56 3.44 -2.20 1.90
CA GLU A 56 2.01 -2.07 1.57
C GLU A 56 1.17 -3.04 2.40
N LYS A 57 1.57 -4.31 2.47
CA LYS A 57 0.88 -5.33 3.29
C LYS A 57 0.90 -4.98 4.78
N LYS A 58 2.02 -4.46 5.30
CA LYS A 58 2.12 -4.02 6.70
C LYS A 58 1.23 -2.80 6.96
N MET A 59 1.15 -1.85 6.03
CA MET A 59 0.26 -0.69 6.13
C MET A 59 -1.20 -1.13 6.13
N GLU A 60 -1.60 -2.00 5.19
CA GLU A 60 -2.96 -2.54 5.13
C GLU A 60 -3.33 -3.29 6.43
N GLN A 61 -2.41 -4.10 6.97
CA GLN A 61 -2.62 -4.77 8.25
C GLN A 61 -2.74 -3.81 9.42
N ARG A 62 -1.96 -2.72 9.43
CA ARG A 62 -2.05 -1.67 10.46
C ARG A 62 -3.38 -0.93 10.36
N GLU A 63 -3.78 -0.51 9.16
CA GLU A 63 -5.08 0.13 8.93
C GLU A 63 -6.24 -0.78 9.34
N LYS A 64 -6.19 -2.07 8.98
CA LYS A 64 -7.20 -3.06 9.42
C LYS A 64 -7.25 -3.17 10.94
N LYS A 65 -6.09 -3.15 11.63
CA LYS A 65 -6.04 -3.18 13.10
C LYS A 65 -6.59 -1.91 13.73
N GLU A 66 -6.25 -0.74 13.18
CA GLU A 66 -6.74 0.56 13.67
C GLU A 66 -8.24 0.72 13.45
N ARG A 67 -8.77 0.26 12.31
CA ARG A 67 -10.21 0.31 12.00
C ARG A 67 -11.00 -0.85 12.59
N LYS A 68 -10.32 -1.89 13.11
CA LYS A 68 -10.94 -3.12 13.62
C LYS A 68 -12.07 -2.83 14.60
N ASN A 69 -11.93 -1.83 15.45
CA ASN A 69 -12.92 -1.49 16.47
C ASN A 69 -13.76 -0.26 16.10
N ASN A 70 -13.67 0.26 14.88
CA ASN A 70 -14.43 1.42 14.45
C ASN A 70 -15.84 1.02 14.01
N VAL A 71 -16.81 1.87 14.31
CA VAL A 71 -18.20 1.73 13.93
C VAL A 71 -18.67 3.03 13.31
N ILE A 72 -19.37 2.96 12.18
CA ILE A 72 -20.08 4.10 11.62
C ILE A 72 -21.54 4.01 12.04
N ILE A 73 -22.05 5.10 12.62
CA ILE A 73 -23.44 5.24 13.00
C ILE A 73 -24.07 6.32 12.15
N THR A 74 -25.13 5.98 11.42
CA THR A 74 -25.87 6.92 10.57
C THR A 74 -27.24 7.22 11.17
N GLY A 75 -27.80 8.39 10.86
CA GLY A 75 -29.14 8.78 11.30
C GLY A 75 -29.18 9.54 12.62
N ILE A 76 -28.05 9.71 13.31
CA ILE A 76 -27.97 10.43 14.59
C ILE A 76 -27.70 11.93 14.37
N GLY A 77 -28.63 12.61 13.72
CA GLY A 77 -28.46 14.01 13.31
C GLY A 77 -28.61 15.06 14.41
N GLY A 78 -28.98 14.64 15.62
CA GLY A 78 -29.34 15.54 16.71
C GLY A 78 -28.27 15.75 17.78
N LEU A 79 -27.13 15.03 17.72
CA LEU A 79 -26.10 15.17 18.74
C LEU A 79 -25.44 16.56 18.66
N ARG A 80 -25.67 17.36 19.70
CA ARG A 80 -25.08 18.68 19.93
C ARG A 80 -24.25 18.61 21.21
N GLY A 81 -23.05 19.18 21.19
CA GLY A 81 -22.13 19.13 22.34
C GLY A 81 -21.08 18.02 22.22
N ASN A 82 -20.74 17.37 23.35
CA ASN A 82 -19.75 16.30 23.41
C ASN A 82 -20.27 15.07 22.63
N MET A 83 -19.52 14.69 21.59
CA MET A 83 -19.93 13.63 20.67
C MET A 83 -19.74 12.25 21.30
N GLU A 84 -18.69 12.04 22.08
CA GLU A 84 -18.43 10.77 22.76
C GLU A 84 -19.62 10.42 23.65
N ARG A 85 -19.99 11.32 24.57
CA ARG A 85 -21.11 11.12 25.49
C ARG A 85 -22.43 10.93 24.75
N GLY A 86 -22.63 11.69 23.66
CA GLY A 86 -23.83 11.56 22.84
C GLY A 86 -23.97 10.19 22.17
N VAL A 87 -22.85 9.60 21.73
CA VAL A 87 -22.83 8.26 21.16
C VAL A 87 -22.98 7.20 22.27
N GLU A 88 -22.31 7.37 23.42
CA GLU A 88 -22.44 6.47 24.58
C GLU A 88 -23.90 6.37 25.04
N GLU A 89 -24.57 7.52 25.25
CA GLU A 89 -25.98 7.61 25.63
C GLU A 89 -26.88 6.93 24.59
N TRP A 90 -26.57 7.10 23.30
CA TRP A 90 -27.34 6.47 22.23
C TRP A 90 -27.14 4.95 22.17
N LEU A 91 -25.91 4.46 22.37
CA LEU A 91 -25.61 3.03 22.39
C LEU A 91 -26.23 2.35 23.62
N GLU A 92 -26.21 3.01 24.78
CA GLU A 92 -26.87 2.50 25.98
C GLU A 92 -28.40 2.48 25.80
N ARG A 93 -28.99 3.53 25.22
CA ARG A 93 -30.45 3.64 25.06
C ARG A 93 -31.02 2.76 23.95
N GLU A 94 -30.37 2.70 22.79
CA GLU A 94 -30.92 2.02 21.60
C GLU A 94 -30.36 0.62 21.38
N ILE A 95 -29.12 0.37 21.81
CA ILE A 95 -28.41 -0.92 21.61
C ILE A 95 -28.27 -1.70 22.93
N GLU A 96 -28.56 -1.06 24.07
CA GLU A 96 -28.39 -1.60 25.44
C GLU A 96 -26.96 -2.04 25.72
N VAL A 97 -25.98 -1.31 25.20
CA VAL A 97 -24.57 -1.57 25.47
C VAL A 97 -23.97 -0.35 26.15
N LYS A 98 -23.70 -0.48 27.44
CA LYS A 98 -22.98 0.53 28.22
C LYS A 98 -21.50 0.47 27.90
N MET A 99 -20.93 1.60 27.48
CA MET A 99 -19.50 1.69 27.21
C MET A 99 -19.01 3.13 27.33
N ASN A 100 -17.71 3.25 27.56
CA ASN A 100 -16.98 4.49 27.33
C ASN A 100 -16.39 4.41 25.91
N GLU A 101 -16.75 5.36 25.05
CA GLU A 101 -16.12 5.51 23.75
C GLU A 101 -14.73 6.14 23.91
N LYS A 102 -13.80 5.78 23.03
CA LYS A 102 -12.50 6.44 23.03
C LYS A 102 -12.58 7.80 22.35
N GLU A 103 -13.20 7.83 21.18
CA GLU A 103 -13.31 9.03 20.35
C GLU A 103 -14.52 8.91 19.41
N ALA A 104 -15.23 10.02 19.21
CA ALA A 104 -16.37 10.09 18.28
C ALA A 104 -16.27 11.32 17.37
N PHE A 105 -16.33 11.11 16.05
CA PHE A 105 -16.17 12.17 15.05
C PHE A 105 -17.34 12.24 14.09
N ARG A 106 -17.81 13.45 13.78
CA ARG A 106 -18.76 13.64 12.68
C ARG A 106 -18.00 13.61 11.36
N ILE A 107 -18.33 12.64 10.50
CA ILE A 107 -17.66 12.47 9.20
C ILE A 107 -18.27 13.38 8.13
N ASN A 108 -19.59 13.62 8.18
CA ASN A 108 -20.28 14.42 7.17
C ASN A 108 -21.50 15.17 7.75
N LYS A 109 -22.03 16.15 7.00
CA LYS A 109 -23.29 16.87 7.30
C LYS A 109 -24.49 15.91 7.36
N ASP A 110 -24.41 14.75 6.71
CA ASP A 110 -25.45 13.72 6.60
C ASP A 110 -25.58 12.81 7.84
N LYS A 111 -25.36 13.34 9.05
CA LYS A 111 -25.66 12.63 10.31
C LYS A 111 -24.87 11.32 10.48
N MET A 112 -23.65 11.27 9.94
CA MET A 112 -22.75 10.12 10.09
C MET A 112 -21.68 10.39 11.15
N ILE A 113 -21.51 9.43 12.06
CA ILE A 113 -20.57 9.49 13.17
C ILE A 113 -19.64 8.28 13.11
N LEU A 114 -18.33 8.53 13.16
CA LEU A 114 -17.32 7.51 13.39
C LEU A 114 -17.09 7.39 14.88
N ALA A 115 -17.39 6.22 15.44
CA ALA A 115 -17.12 5.87 16.82
C ALA A 115 -15.92 4.91 16.88
N LYS A 116 -14.89 5.28 17.64
CA LYS A 116 -13.77 4.39 17.95
C LYS A 116 -14.05 3.65 19.25
N ILE A 117 -14.34 2.36 19.11
CA ILE A 117 -14.62 1.51 20.27
C ILE A 117 -13.30 0.99 20.83
N GLU A 118 -13.20 0.98 22.16
CA GLU A 118 -11.97 0.59 22.85
C GLU A 118 -11.58 -0.87 22.60
N THR A 119 -12.55 -1.78 22.63
CA THR A 119 -12.33 -3.23 22.54
C THR A 119 -13.17 -3.88 21.46
N TRP A 120 -12.68 -5.00 20.93
CA TRP A 120 -13.39 -5.79 19.92
C TRP A 120 -14.64 -6.43 20.50
N GLU A 121 -14.60 -6.84 21.77
CA GLU A 121 -15.71 -7.43 22.50
C GLU A 121 -16.90 -6.45 22.56
N LYS A 122 -16.64 -5.17 22.84
CA LYS A 122 -17.66 -4.11 22.80
C LYS A 122 -18.22 -3.94 21.39
N LYS A 123 -17.38 -3.86 20.35
CA LYS A 123 -17.86 -3.80 18.94
C LYS A 123 -18.70 -5.04 18.58
N LYS A 124 -18.33 -6.23 19.06
CA LYS A 124 -19.08 -7.47 18.85
C LYS A 124 -20.48 -7.37 19.49
N SER A 125 -20.59 -6.85 20.71
CA SER A 125 -21.88 -6.62 21.36
C SER A 125 -22.77 -5.65 20.57
N ILE A 126 -22.20 -4.56 20.05
CA ILE A 126 -22.92 -3.61 19.18
C ILE A 126 -23.44 -4.33 17.92
N ILE A 127 -22.60 -5.15 17.27
CA ILE A 127 -22.97 -5.87 16.06
C ILE A 127 -24.08 -6.90 16.33
N LEU A 128 -24.01 -7.63 17.45
CA LEU A 128 -25.03 -8.61 17.83
C LEU A 128 -26.37 -7.94 18.12
N ASN A 129 -26.34 -6.78 18.78
CA ASN A 129 -27.54 -6.04 19.14
C ASN A 129 -28.04 -5.11 18.03
N LYS A 130 -27.34 -4.99 16.90
CA LYS A 130 -27.73 -4.11 15.78
C LYS A 130 -29.09 -4.46 15.18
N SER A 131 -29.54 -5.72 15.32
CA SER A 131 -30.85 -6.16 14.87
C SER A 131 -31.98 -5.39 15.54
N LYS A 132 -31.79 -4.92 16.78
CA LYS A 132 -32.75 -4.09 17.53
C LYS A 132 -33.03 -2.75 16.83
N LEU A 133 -32.13 -2.26 15.97
CA LEU A 133 -32.35 -1.05 15.18
C LEU A 133 -33.26 -1.25 13.96
N LYS A 134 -33.44 -2.49 13.48
CA LYS A 134 -34.21 -2.75 12.24
C LYS A 134 -35.68 -2.36 12.35
N GLU A 135 -36.20 -2.25 13.57
CA GLU A 135 -37.57 -1.86 13.87
C GLU A 135 -37.79 -0.33 13.80
N ARG A 136 -36.71 0.47 13.81
CA ARG A 136 -36.79 1.95 13.77
C ARG A 136 -36.17 2.48 12.47
N LYS A 137 -37.04 2.89 11.54
CA LYS A 137 -36.65 3.48 10.25
C LYS A 137 -35.76 4.71 10.45
N GLY A 138 -34.48 4.62 10.09
CA GLY A 138 -33.60 5.79 9.91
C GLY A 138 -32.18 5.69 10.46
N CYS A 139 -31.88 4.74 11.35
CA CYS A 139 -30.53 4.55 11.89
C CYS A 139 -29.90 3.25 11.41
N ILE A 140 -28.66 3.33 10.92
CA ILE A 140 -27.91 2.16 10.42
C ILE A 140 -26.54 2.14 11.11
N LEU A 141 -26.18 0.96 11.63
CA LEU A 141 -24.85 0.66 12.11
C LEU A 141 -24.06 -0.06 11.01
N MET A 142 -22.98 0.57 10.55
CA MET A 142 -22.05 -0.01 9.59
C MET A 142 -20.71 -0.27 10.28
N THR A 143 -20.08 -1.39 9.91
CA THR A 143 -18.77 -1.77 10.41
C THR A 143 -17.73 -1.55 9.32
N ILE A 144 -16.63 -0.88 9.67
CA ILE A 144 -15.41 -0.81 8.85
C ILE A 144 -14.47 -1.96 9.27
#